data_AF-A0A128FAA4-F1
#
_entry.id   AF-A0A128FAA4-F1
#
_cell.length_a   1.000
_cell.length_b   1.000
_cell.length_c   1.000
_cell.angle_alpha   90.00
_cell.angle_beta   90.00
_cell.angle_gamma   90.00
#
_symmetry.space_group_name_H-M   'P 1'
#
loop_
_entity.id
_entity.type
_entity.pdbx_description
1 polymer ?
#
loop_
_entity_poly.entity_id
_entity_poly.type
_entity_poly.pdbx_seq_one_letter_code
_entity_poly.pdbx_strand_id
1 'polypeptide(L)'
;MSELNRMLSDLSSPKNNEKHVNVAPIPSVWGFRFARVVLALIATLVGATGISWALSSGSERTVLPASTLIPEPVFVEPAPKAVPSPTQKVVKSEVSYVAMKMTPKVEAVEPVSEAKVETRATAQVAEPVLIAKAEPVKAAPVQETVEVEQAASLSVETIELTGEQLADIAYEKAQKRAQVGDTQKAIAFLRDAVKYNPSHIAATNQLAGLLYGRSQLRDAENVLRKGISANPNSATLKLTLARMYQQSGSEESALNVLSSSVNLLDGEQVRFVSMRAALAQKLGKNLEAKQSYQWLTEQEPMDGRWWLGLGVSAEKTGANEEAAKAYGKAVKSGGLSNQSVNFARQRLLYLQNLKQGATDGR
;
A
#
# COMPACT_ATOMS: atom_id res chain seq x y z
N MET A 1 -6.62 -14.16 22.16
CA MET A 1 -6.94 -13.63 20.81
C MET A 1 -6.02 -12.48 20.36
N SER A 2 -5.32 -11.76 21.26
CA SER A 2 -4.45 -10.62 20.88
C SER A 2 -3.09 -11.01 20.28
N GLU A 3 -2.47 -12.12 20.72
CA GLU A 3 -1.15 -12.54 20.20
C GLU A 3 -1.20 -13.11 18.77
N LEU A 4 -2.28 -13.80 18.41
CA LEU A 4 -2.40 -14.45 17.10
C LEU A 4 -2.55 -13.42 15.96
N ASN A 5 -3.28 -12.32 16.21
CA ASN A 5 -3.35 -11.20 15.27
C ASN A 5 -2.02 -10.44 15.17
N ARG A 6 -1.27 -10.33 16.28
CA ARG A 6 0.06 -9.72 16.29
C ARG A 6 1.08 -10.57 15.51
N MET A 7 1.06 -11.89 15.67
CA MET A 7 1.90 -12.84 14.93
C MET A 7 1.59 -12.86 13.43
N LEU A 8 0.32 -12.76 13.04
CA LEU A 8 -0.08 -12.70 11.62
C LEU A 8 0.24 -11.35 10.98
N SER A 9 0.18 -10.24 11.76
CA SER A 9 0.59 -8.92 11.29
C SER A 9 2.09 -8.87 10.96
N ASP A 10 2.94 -9.53 11.74
CA ASP A 10 4.38 -9.62 11.50
C ASP A 10 4.76 -10.42 10.23
N LEU A 11 3.85 -11.29 9.75
CA LEU A 11 4.03 -11.98 8.47
C LEU A 11 3.85 -11.05 7.26
N SER A 12 3.15 -9.92 7.43
CA SER A 12 2.88 -8.93 6.37
C SER A 12 3.88 -7.77 6.34
N SER A 13 4.76 -7.67 7.34
CA SER A 13 5.74 -6.59 7.45
C SER A 13 6.81 -6.68 6.35
N PRO A 14 7.08 -5.60 5.58
CA PRO A 14 8.08 -5.58 4.51
C PRO A 14 9.49 -5.98 4.94
N LYS A 15 9.82 -5.83 6.23
CA LYS A 15 11.11 -6.20 6.82
C LYS A 15 11.45 -7.69 6.70
N ASN A 16 10.45 -8.56 6.55
CA ASN A 16 10.66 -10.02 6.42
C ASN A 16 10.72 -10.49 4.96
N ASN A 17 10.59 -9.58 3.98
CA ASN A 17 10.59 -9.89 2.54
C ASN A 17 11.93 -9.63 1.84
N GLU A 18 12.98 -9.21 2.55
CA GLU A 18 14.30 -9.03 1.94
C GLU A 18 15.07 -10.36 1.95
N LYS A 19 14.95 -11.11 0.85
CA LYS A 19 16.06 -11.96 0.42
C LYS A 19 17.26 -11.03 0.24
N HIS A 20 18.27 -11.15 1.10
CA HIS A 20 19.51 -10.39 0.99
C HIS A 20 20.18 -10.67 -0.36
N VAL A 21 19.84 -9.89 -1.37
CA VAL A 21 20.70 -9.66 -2.53
C VAL A 21 21.66 -8.57 -2.09
N ASN A 22 22.92 -8.95 -1.90
CA ASN A 22 23.99 -8.07 -1.48
C ASN A 22 24.32 -7.11 -2.63
N VAL A 23 23.53 -6.04 -2.77
CA VAL A 23 23.84 -4.92 -3.65
C VAL A 23 24.75 -4.00 -2.85
N ALA A 24 25.98 -3.81 -3.33
CA ALA A 24 26.94 -2.89 -2.71
C ALA A 24 26.27 -1.51 -2.52
N PRO A 25 26.31 -0.92 -1.31
CA PRO A 25 25.63 0.33 -1.05
C PRO A 25 26.29 1.44 -1.87
N ILE A 26 25.52 2.06 -2.76
CA ILE A 26 25.89 3.31 -3.40
C ILE A 26 25.86 4.37 -2.28
N PRO A 27 26.98 5.03 -1.94
CA PRO A 27 27.00 5.96 -0.82
C PRO A 27 26.09 7.15 -1.12
N SER A 28 25.08 7.36 -0.27
CA SER A 28 24.23 8.53 -0.35
C SER A 28 25.05 9.77 0.02
N VAL A 29 25.20 10.69 -0.94
CA VAL A 29 25.98 11.93 -0.78
C VAL A 29 25.40 12.86 0.30
N TRP A 30 24.17 12.59 0.75
CA TRP A 30 23.47 13.36 1.77
C TRP A 30 23.96 13.06 3.20
N GLY A 31 24.29 11.80 3.50
CA GLY A 31 24.80 11.41 4.82
C GLY A 31 26.16 12.04 5.15
N PHE A 32 27.04 12.13 4.15
CA PHE A 32 28.35 12.78 4.31
C PHE A 32 28.28 14.30 4.52
N ARG A 33 27.26 14.97 3.94
CA ARG A 33 27.09 16.42 4.14
C ARG A 33 26.49 16.72 5.51
N PHE A 34 25.57 15.90 5.99
CA PHE A 34 24.98 16.05 7.33
C PHE A 34 26.01 15.75 8.43
N ALA A 35 26.83 14.70 8.27
CA ALA A 35 27.89 14.36 9.22
C ALA A 35 28.94 15.48 9.37
N ARG A 36 29.28 16.19 8.28
CA ARG A 36 30.20 17.34 8.34
C ARG A 36 29.60 18.55 9.07
N VAL A 37 28.32 18.81 8.89
CA VAL A 37 27.62 19.90 9.61
C VAL A 37 27.52 19.59 11.11
N VAL A 38 27.21 18.34 11.46
CA VAL A 38 27.14 17.91 12.87
C VAL A 38 28.52 17.95 13.53
N LEU A 39 29.58 17.49 12.85
CA LEU A 39 30.95 17.59 13.38
C LEU A 39 31.42 19.04 13.55
N ALA A 40 31.05 19.95 12.63
CA ALA A 40 31.36 21.37 12.76
C ALA A 40 30.63 22.01 13.96
N LEU A 41 29.38 21.63 14.23
CA LEU A 41 28.61 22.10 15.39
C LEU A 41 29.15 21.54 16.72
N ILE A 42 29.62 20.29 16.75
CA ILE A 42 30.25 19.72 17.95
C ILE A 42 31.59 20.42 18.24
N ALA A 43 32.39 20.71 17.20
CA ALA A 43 33.67 21.40 17.36
C ALA A 43 33.51 22.83 17.91
N THR A 44 32.47 23.57 17.49
CA THR A 44 32.21 24.92 18.03
C THR A 44 31.68 24.88 19.46
N LEU A 45 30.91 23.85 19.83
CA LEU A 45 30.41 23.68 21.20
C LEU A 45 31.53 23.33 22.19
N VAL A 46 32.50 22.49 21.79
CA VAL A 46 33.67 22.15 22.61
C VAL A 46 34.66 23.32 22.74
N GLY A 47 34.78 24.16 21.70
CA GLY A 47 35.58 25.38 21.77
C GLY A 47 35.02 26.41 22.76
N ALA A 48 33.70 26.55 22.86
CA ALA A 48 33.05 27.49 23.76
C ALA A 48 33.14 27.08 25.25
N THR A 49 33.17 25.79 25.56
CA THR A 49 33.29 25.30 26.94
C THR A 49 34.73 25.30 27.46
N GLY A 50 35.73 25.14 26.59
CA GLY A 50 37.15 25.20 26.97
C GLY A 50 37.61 26.58 27.44
N ILE A 51 37.06 27.66 26.88
CA ILE A 51 37.42 29.04 27.27
C ILE A 51 36.88 29.39 28.67
N SER A 52 35.78 28.76 29.10
CA SER A 52 35.18 28.98 30.42
C SER A 52 35.97 28.31 31.57
N TRP A 53 36.64 27.18 31.30
CA TRP A 53 37.46 26.49 32.30
C TRP A 53 38.83 27.16 32.50
N ALA A 54 39.38 27.79 31.45
CA ALA A 54 40.69 28.47 31.50
C ALA A 54 40.69 29.81 32.27
N LEU A 55 39.54 30.45 32.44
CA LEU A 55 39.40 31.71 33.21
C LEU A 55 39.00 31.48 34.68
N SER A 56 38.67 30.25 35.07
CA SER A 56 38.15 29.91 36.42
C SER A 56 39.21 29.30 37.35
N SER A 57 40.34 28.81 36.84
CA SER A 57 41.39 28.14 37.64
C SER A 57 42.53 29.09 38.07
N GLY A 58 42.18 30.35 38.38
CA GLY A 58 43.11 31.33 38.96
C GLY A 58 42.90 31.46 40.46
N SER A 59 43.88 30.98 41.23
CA SER A 59 44.09 31.15 42.68
C SER A 59 43.21 30.30 43.61
N GLU A 60 43.80 29.30 44.26
CA GLU A 60 43.83 29.21 45.72
C GLU A 60 45.08 28.42 46.17
N ARG A 61 45.60 28.85 47.33
CA ARG A 61 46.94 28.57 47.85
C ARG A 61 47.03 27.18 48.48
N THR A 62 48.18 26.55 48.26
CA THR A 62 48.65 25.33 48.90
C THR A 62 48.68 25.45 50.42
N VAL A 63 47.95 24.57 51.11
CA VAL A 63 48.19 24.24 52.52
C VAL A 63 48.38 22.73 52.61
N LEU A 64 49.54 22.31 53.11
CA LEU A 64 49.93 20.91 53.29
C LEU A 64 49.25 20.27 54.53
N PRO A 65 49.16 18.93 54.58
CA PRO A 65 48.12 18.22 55.34
C PRO A 65 48.52 17.90 56.79
N ALA A 66 47.51 17.76 57.67
CA ALA A 66 47.66 17.13 58.98
C ALA A 66 46.96 15.77 59.01
N SER A 67 47.60 14.84 59.71
CA SER A 67 47.39 13.40 59.75
C SER A 67 45.97 12.87 59.99
N THR A 68 45.75 11.72 59.36
CA THR A 68 44.78 10.65 59.63
C THR A 68 44.51 10.34 61.10
N LEU A 69 43.22 10.17 61.44
CA LEU A 69 42.74 9.20 62.44
C LEU A 69 41.42 8.57 61.94
N ILE A 70 41.39 7.24 61.93
CA ILE A 70 40.24 6.38 61.56
C ILE A 70 39.34 6.21 62.80
N PRO A 71 38.01 6.09 62.63
CA PRO A 71 37.29 5.07 63.40
C PRO A 71 36.29 4.22 62.58
N GLU A 72 35.99 3.07 63.19
CA GLU A 72 35.38 1.80 62.76
C GLU A 72 33.91 1.80 62.26
N PRO A 73 33.46 0.68 61.64
CA PRO A 73 32.16 0.58 60.99
C PRO A 73 31.01 0.20 61.94
N VAL A 74 29.81 0.74 61.70
CA VAL A 74 28.58 0.33 62.39
C VAL A 74 27.64 -0.38 61.42
N PHE A 75 27.31 -1.62 61.77
CA PHE A 75 26.33 -2.48 61.11
C PHE A 75 24.93 -2.19 61.69
N VAL A 76 23.92 -2.02 60.84
CA VAL A 76 22.51 -1.96 61.27
C VAL A 76 21.69 -2.95 60.44
N GLU A 77 21.02 -3.85 61.16
CA GLU A 77 20.18 -4.96 60.72
C GLU A 77 18.78 -4.48 60.26
N PRO A 78 18.12 -5.14 59.27
CA PRO A 78 16.85 -4.67 58.72
C PRO A 78 15.64 -5.17 59.51
N ALA A 79 14.70 -4.26 59.82
CA ALA A 79 13.42 -4.57 60.48
C ALA A 79 12.30 -4.95 59.47
N PRO A 80 11.26 -5.68 59.91
CA PRO A 80 10.53 -6.65 59.09
C PRO A 80 9.24 -6.15 58.42
N LYS A 81 8.74 -6.98 57.48
CA LYS A 81 7.53 -6.84 56.66
C LYS A 81 6.24 -6.74 57.49
N ALA A 82 5.33 -5.85 57.07
CA ALA A 82 3.93 -5.82 57.51
C ALA A 82 2.97 -6.13 56.34
N VAL A 83 1.99 -6.98 56.64
CA VAL A 83 0.89 -7.51 55.81
C VAL A 83 -0.25 -6.46 55.64
N PRO A 84 -1.18 -6.63 54.68
CA PRO A 84 -2.06 -5.57 54.19
C PRO A 84 -3.34 -5.40 55.03
N SER A 85 -3.94 -4.22 54.99
CA SER A 85 -5.31 -3.98 55.46
C SER A 85 -6.19 -3.34 54.36
N PRO A 86 -7.47 -3.76 54.24
CA PRO A 86 -8.39 -3.33 53.19
C PRO A 86 -9.38 -2.28 53.71
N THR A 87 -9.64 -1.18 52.97
CA THR A 87 -10.93 -0.46 53.07
C THR A 87 -11.21 0.37 51.80
N GLN A 88 -12.47 0.33 51.37
CA GLN A 88 -13.07 0.83 50.13
C GLN A 88 -13.02 2.35 49.90
N LYS A 89 -13.08 2.75 48.62
CA LYS A 89 -14.21 3.56 48.11
C LYS A 89 -14.45 3.30 46.63
N VAL A 90 -15.58 2.66 46.35
CA VAL A 90 -16.18 2.51 45.01
C VAL A 90 -16.85 3.83 44.66
N VAL A 91 -16.44 4.48 43.56
CA VAL A 91 -17.20 5.57 42.94
C VAL A 91 -17.96 4.98 41.77
N LYS A 92 -19.29 4.98 41.88
CA LYS A 92 -20.23 4.72 40.80
C LYS A 92 -20.11 5.85 39.77
N SER A 93 -19.82 5.51 38.52
CA SER A 93 -20.12 6.37 37.37
C SER A 93 -21.43 5.88 36.76
N GLU A 94 -22.48 6.67 36.92
CA GLU A 94 -23.80 6.45 36.33
C GLU A 94 -23.73 6.55 34.81
N VAL A 95 -24.27 5.54 34.14
CA VAL A 95 -24.50 5.52 32.70
C VAL A 95 -25.81 6.27 32.43
N SER A 96 -25.71 7.46 31.84
CA SER A 96 -26.86 8.21 31.34
C SER A 96 -27.27 7.65 29.97
N TYR A 97 -28.39 6.94 29.91
CA TYR A 97 -29.05 6.56 28.66
C TYR A 97 -29.89 7.73 28.15
N VAL A 98 -29.52 8.32 27.02
CA VAL A 98 -30.45 9.16 26.25
C VAL A 98 -31.26 8.24 25.34
N ALA A 99 -32.55 8.10 25.66
CA ALA A 99 -33.52 7.39 24.85
C ALA A 99 -33.77 8.14 23.53
N MET A 100 -33.26 7.63 22.43
CA MET A 100 -33.59 8.11 21.09
C MET A 100 -34.85 7.37 20.62
N LYS A 101 -36.00 8.05 20.69
CA LYS A 101 -37.27 7.55 20.12
C LYS A 101 -37.13 7.53 18.60
N MET A 102 -37.10 6.33 18.01
CA MET A 102 -37.29 6.10 16.59
C MET A 102 -38.80 6.02 16.31
N THR A 103 -39.34 6.99 15.57
CA THR A 103 -40.65 6.86 14.92
C THR A 103 -40.43 6.39 13.47
N PRO A 104 -41.17 5.38 12.99
CA PRO A 104 -41.06 4.93 11.61
C PRO A 104 -41.88 5.86 10.72
N LYS A 105 -41.25 6.51 9.75
CA LYS A 105 -41.98 7.11 8.63
C LYS A 105 -41.98 6.11 7.47
N VAL A 106 -43.12 5.44 7.34
CA VAL A 106 -43.53 4.70 6.15
C VAL A 106 -44.00 5.73 5.13
N GLU A 107 -43.39 5.77 3.96
CA GLU A 107 -43.92 6.51 2.81
C GLU A 107 -44.10 5.49 1.68
N ALA A 108 -45.37 5.28 1.35
CA ALA A 108 -45.86 4.28 0.43
C ALA A 108 -45.59 4.68 -1.02
N VAL A 109 -45.23 3.68 -1.82
CA VAL A 109 -45.23 3.68 -3.28
C VAL A 109 -46.63 3.28 -3.72
N GLU A 110 -47.20 3.95 -4.75
CA GLU A 110 -48.16 3.42 -5.75
C GLU A 110 -48.47 4.53 -6.81
N PRO A 111 -49.00 4.18 -8.00
CA PRO A 111 -48.35 4.48 -9.29
C PRO A 111 -49.03 5.60 -10.10
N VAL A 112 -48.38 6.05 -11.19
CA VAL A 112 -49.02 6.85 -12.24
C VAL A 112 -48.87 6.16 -13.59
N SER A 113 -50.03 5.88 -14.16
CA SER A 113 -50.32 5.26 -15.45
C SER A 113 -50.27 6.24 -16.62
N GLU A 114 -50.18 5.64 -17.81
CA GLU A 114 -50.28 6.15 -19.17
C GLU A 114 -51.35 7.25 -19.43
N ALA A 115 -51.03 8.19 -20.32
CA ALA A 115 -51.98 8.69 -21.32
C ALA A 115 -51.28 9.34 -22.53
N LYS A 116 -51.74 8.89 -23.70
CA LYS A 116 -51.44 9.25 -25.09
C LYS A 116 -52.35 10.38 -25.57
N VAL A 117 -51.83 11.38 -26.30
CA VAL A 117 -52.51 12.18 -27.38
C VAL A 117 -51.39 12.82 -28.24
N GLU A 118 -51.02 12.28 -29.41
CA GLU A 118 -51.52 12.55 -30.78
C GLU A 118 -51.61 14.02 -31.26
N THR A 119 -50.73 14.38 -32.22
CA THR A 119 -51.00 15.06 -33.52
C THR A 119 -51.40 16.56 -33.45
N ARG A 120 -50.90 17.52 -34.26
CA ARG A 120 -50.52 17.57 -35.69
C ARG A 120 -49.84 18.92 -36.03
N ALA A 121 -49.26 18.98 -37.25
CA ALA A 121 -48.99 20.12 -38.15
C ALA A 121 -47.51 20.59 -38.23
N THR A 122 -46.69 20.06 -39.15
CA THR A 122 -46.49 20.41 -40.58
C THR A 122 -45.90 21.80 -40.85
N ALA A 123 -44.65 21.83 -41.34
CA ALA A 123 -44.23 22.68 -42.47
C ALA A 123 -42.88 22.18 -43.03
N GLN A 124 -42.95 21.59 -44.23
CA GLN A 124 -41.85 21.41 -45.19
C GLN A 124 -41.52 22.75 -45.85
N VAL A 125 -40.26 23.01 -46.18
CA VAL A 125 -39.75 23.65 -47.45
C VAL A 125 -38.25 23.34 -47.48
N ALA A 126 -37.78 22.32 -48.22
CA ALA A 126 -37.44 22.25 -49.65
C ALA A 126 -35.96 22.57 -49.95
N GLU A 127 -35.27 21.55 -50.48
CA GLU A 127 -34.00 21.62 -51.20
C GLU A 127 -34.14 22.41 -52.51
N PRO A 128 -33.02 22.82 -53.13
CA PRO A 128 -32.93 22.67 -54.57
C PRO A 128 -31.67 21.93 -55.03
N VAL A 129 -31.88 21.16 -56.10
CA VAL A 129 -30.91 20.32 -56.81
C VAL A 129 -30.67 20.93 -58.20
N LEU A 130 -29.38 21.02 -58.56
CA LEU A 130 -28.73 21.01 -59.90
C LEU A 130 -29.10 22.04 -60.98
N ILE A 131 -28.07 22.73 -61.47
CA ILE A 131 -27.85 22.88 -62.92
C ILE A 131 -26.42 22.42 -63.25
N ALA A 132 -26.35 21.49 -64.19
CA ALA A 132 -25.13 21.00 -64.82
C ALA A 132 -24.76 21.84 -66.07
N LYS A 133 -23.49 21.67 -66.47
CA LYS A 133 -22.99 21.66 -67.87
C LYS A 133 -22.33 22.95 -68.39
N ALA A 134 -21.00 22.92 -68.53
CA ALA A 134 -20.29 23.07 -69.82
C ALA A 134 -18.75 23.04 -69.64
N GLU A 135 -18.12 21.95 -70.05
CA GLU A 135 -16.82 21.98 -70.76
C GLU A 135 -17.13 22.27 -72.26
N PRO A 136 -16.26 22.90 -73.08
CA PRO A 136 -14.95 22.32 -73.42
C PRO A 136 -13.79 23.25 -73.88
N VAL A 137 -12.66 22.58 -74.14
CA VAL A 137 -11.58 22.82 -75.14
C VAL A 137 -10.22 23.37 -74.68
N LYS A 138 -9.28 22.41 -74.58
CA LYS A 138 -7.85 22.40 -74.99
C LYS A 138 -7.12 23.72 -75.28
N ALA A 139 -6.01 23.91 -74.57
CA ALA A 139 -4.75 24.34 -75.15
C ALA A 139 -3.56 23.71 -74.39
N ALA A 140 -2.68 23.05 -75.13
CA ALA A 140 -1.30 22.74 -74.77
C ALA A 140 -0.47 22.91 -76.06
N PRO A 141 0.86 23.12 -76.03
CA PRO A 141 1.77 23.29 -74.89
C PRO A 141 2.64 24.58 -75.00
N VAL A 142 3.17 25.07 -73.87
CA VAL A 142 4.38 25.91 -73.90
C VAL A 142 5.41 25.25 -72.99
N GLN A 143 6.48 24.76 -73.61
CA GLN A 143 7.68 24.33 -72.92
C GLN A 143 8.40 25.59 -72.46
N GLU A 144 8.44 25.82 -71.16
CA GLU A 144 9.37 26.77 -70.54
C GLU A 144 10.29 25.94 -69.65
N THR A 145 11.55 25.89 -70.06
CA THR A 145 12.64 25.19 -69.38
C THR A 145 12.88 25.83 -68.02
N VAL A 146 12.43 25.17 -66.95
CA VAL A 146 12.82 25.49 -65.58
C VAL A 146 14.02 24.63 -65.22
N GLU A 147 15.14 25.31 -65.11
CA GLU A 147 16.39 24.89 -64.51
C GLU A 147 16.12 24.22 -63.16
N VAL A 148 16.55 22.96 -63.01
CA VAL A 148 16.37 22.18 -61.78
C VAL A 148 17.33 22.72 -60.73
N GLU A 149 16.91 23.77 -60.02
CA GLU A 149 17.45 24.06 -58.71
C GLU A 149 16.92 22.94 -57.80
N GLN A 150 17.80 22.01 -57.43
CA GLN A 150 17.55 21.01 -56.38
C GLN A 150 17.36 21.76 -55.05
N ALA A 151 16.18 22.36 -54.88
CA ALA A 151 15.64 22.62 -53.57
C ALA A 151 15.49 21.26 -52.91
N ALA A 152 16.36 20.97 -51.95
CA ALA A 152 16.17 19.88 -51.01
C ALA A 152 14.76 20.03 -50.44
N SER A 153 13.81 19.24 -50.95
CA SER A 153 12.50 19.10 -50.36
C SER A 153 12.71 18.40 -49.03
N LEU A 154 12.87 19.19 -47.97
CA LEU A 154 12.68 18.71 -46.60
C LEU A 154 11.22 18.30 -46.50
N SER A 155 10.93 17.04 -46.82
CA SER A 155 9.69 16.38 -46.43
C SER A 155 9.72 16.26 -44.90
N VAL A 156 9.17 17.25 -44.22
CA VAL A 156 8.83 17.12 -42.79
C VAL A 156 7.65 16.16 -42.74
N GLU A 157 7.94 14.86 -42.68
CA GLU A 157 6.96 13.87 -42.32
C GLU A 157 6.62 14.08 -40.84
N THR A 158 5.54 14.83 -40.60
CA THR A 158 5.02 15.02 -39.25
C THR A 158 4.45 13.69 -38.78
N ILE A 159 5.26 12.89 -38.10
CA ILE A 159 4.80 11.68 -37.42
C ILE A 159 3.84 12.16 -36.34
N GLU A 160 2.54 11.95 -36.55
CA GLU A 160 1.55 12.15 -35.50
C GLU A 160 1.82 11.13 -34.39
N LEU A 161 2.25 11.62 -33.24
CA LEU A 161 2.52 10.76 -32.08
C LEU A 161 1.24 10.05 -31.67
N THR A 162 1.32 8.74 -31.45
CA THR A 162 0.18 7.97 -30.94
C THR A 162 -0.16 8.41 -29.52
N GLY A 163 -1.41 8.17 -29.08
CA GLY A 163 -1.81 8.43 -27.69
C GLY A 163 -0.92 7.70 -26.67
N GLU A 164 -0.42 6.52 -27.03
CA GLU A 164 0.55 5.78 -26.23
C GLU A 164 1.90 6.50 -26.15
N GLN A 165 2.48 6.92 -27.28
CA GLN A 165 3.74 7.67 -27.31
C GLN A 165 3.63 9.02 -26.57
N LEU A 166 2.51 9.72 -26.71
CA LEU A 166 2.24 10.95 -25.97
C LEU A 166 2.15 10.68 -24.45
N ALA A 167 1.55 9.56 -24.06
CA ALA A 167 1.48 9.17 -22.66
C ALA A 167 2.86 8.87 -22.09
N ASP A 168 3.71 8.15 -22.82
CA ASP A 168 5.07 7.82 -22.40
C ASP A 168 5.92 9.09 -22.25
N ILE A 169 5.86 10.02 -23.22
CA ILE A 169 6.57 11.30 -23.15
C ILE A 169 6.09 12.12 -21.94
N ALA A 170 4.78 12.17 -21.69
CA ALA A 170 4.23 12.87 -20.53
C ALA A 170 4.67 12.20 -19.22
N TYR A 171 4.70 10.86 -19.17
CA TYR A 171 5.17 10.09 -18.03
C TYR A 171 6.65 10.35 -17.72
N GLU A 172 7.52 10.35 -18.73
CA GLU A 172 8.94 10.69 -18.56
C GLU A 172 9.14 12.12 -18.05
N LYS A 173 8.40 13.10 -18.58
CA LYS A 173 8.43 14.49 -18.10
C LYS A 173 8.01 14.56 -16.63
N ALA A 174 6.99 13.80 -16.24
CA ALA A 174 6.56 13.73 -14.85
C ALA A 174 7.65 13.17 -13.94
N GLN A 175 8.32 12.09 -14.34
CA GLN A 175 9.41 11.50 -13.57
C GLN A 175 10.55 12.51 -13.36
N LYS A 176 10.97 13.22 -14.43
CA LYS A 176 12.00 14.28 -14.34
C LYS A 176 11.61 15.38 -13.36
N ARG A 177 10.35 15.84 -13.38
CA ARG A 177 9.85 16.85 -12.42
C ARG A 177 9.80 16.32 -10.99
N ALA A 178 9.38 15.07 -10.81
CA ALA A 178 9.34 14.43 -9.49
C ALA A 178 10.73 14.31 -8.88
N GLN A 179 11.75 13.97 -9.68
CA GLN A 179 13.16 13.89 -9.23
C GLN A 179 13.71 15.24 -8.73
N VAL A 180 13.27 16.34 -9.35
CA VAL A 180 13.68 17.71 -8.95
C VAL A 180 12.79 18.25 -7.80
N GLY A 181 11.84 17.45 -7.30
CA GLY A 181 10.94 17.82 -6.20
C GLY A 181 9.76 18.71 -6.62
N ASP A 182 9.58 18.97 -7.92
CA ASP A 182 8.44 19.73 -8.45
C ASP A 182 7.21 18.82 -8.56
N THR A 183 6.62 18.47 -7.41
CA THR A 183 5.48 17.54 -7.31
C THR A 183 4.25 18.06 -8.04
N GLN A 184 4.04 19.38 -8.11
CA GLN A 184 2.89 19.97 -8.79
C GLN A 184 2.96 19.73 -10.31
N LYS A 185 4.10 20.03 -10.93
CA LYS A 185 4.26 19.75 -12.37
C LYS A 185 4.30 18.26 -12.66
N ALA A 186 4.86 17.45 -11.76
CA ALA A 186 4.81 16.00 -11.90
C ALA A 186 3.36 15.48 -11.96
N ILE A 187 2.49 15.94 -11.06
CA ILE A 187 1.06 15.57 -11.08
C ILE A 187 0.38 16.03 -12.36
N ALA A 188 0.68 17.24 -12.86
CA ALA A 188 0.11 17.74 -14.12
C ALA A 188 0.48 16.83 -15.29
N PHE A 189 1.77 16.52 -15.46
CA PHE A 189 2.22 15.62 -16.53
C PHE A 189 1.70 14.19 -16.38
N LEU A 190 1.53 13.69 -15.16
CA LEU A 190 0.90 12.37 -14.94
C LEU A 190 -0.58 12.35 -15.32
N ARG A 191 -1.31 13.45 -15.07
CA ARG A 191 -2.70 13.57 -15.53
C ARG A 191 -2.78 13.57 -17.06
N ASP A 192 -1.84 14.24 -17.72
CA ASP A 192 -1.74 14.20 -19.17
C ASP A 192 -1.44 12.78 -19.66
N ALA A 193 -0.50 12.07 -19.04
CA ALA A 193 -0.17 10.69 -19.39
C ALA A 193 -1.39 9.75 -19.29
N VAL A 194 -2.13 9.81 -18.17
CA VAL A 194 -3.35 9.00 -17.96
C VAL A 194 -4.48 9.43 -18.91
N LYS A 195 -4.52 10.70 -19.33
CA LYS A 195 -5.49 11.19 -20.31
C LYS A 195 -5.18 10.66 -21.71
N TYR A 196 -3.91 10.64 -22.11
CA TYR A 196 -3.48 10.14 -23.42
C TYR A 196 -3.60 8.61 -23.52
N ASN A 197 -3.27 7.90 -22.44
CA ASN A 197 -3.43 6.45 -22.34
C ASN A 197 -4.01 6.05 -20.97
N PRO A 198 -5.33 5.82 -20.87
CA PRO A 198 -5.98 5.37 -19.64
C PRO A 198 -5.49 4.01 -19.12
N SER A 199 -4.89 3.18 -19.97
CA SER A 199 -4.34 1.86 -19.62
C SER A 199 -2.89 1.93 -19.14
N HIS A 200 -2.28 3.12 -19.07
CA HIS A 200 -0.91 3.28 -18.63
C HIS A 200 -0.78 3.04 -17.11
N ILE A 201 -0.40 1.82 -16.74
CA ILE A 201 -0.33 1.34 -15.36
C ILE A 201 0.62 2.19 -14.52
N ALA A 202 1.86 2.41 -14.97
CA ALA A 202 2.87 3.12 -14.19
C ALA A 202 2.50 4.59 -13.92
N ALA A 203 1.99 5.31 -14.92
CA ALA A 203 1.50 6.68 -14.78
C ALA A 203 0.32 6.76 -13.79
N THR A 204 -0.67 5.87 -13.94
CA THR A 204 -1.82 5.79 -13.03
C THR A 204 -1.38 5.54 -11.59
N ASN A 205 -0.51 4.55 -11.38
CA ASN A 205 -0.02 4.17 -10.06
C ASN A 205 0.76 5.31 -9.39
N GLN A 206 1.63 5.97 -10.14
CA GLN A 206 2.43 7.09 -9.64
C GLN A 206 1.56 8.33 -9.35
N LEU A 207 0.57 8.63 -10.21
CA LEU A 207 -0.39 9.70 -9.98
C LEU A 207 -1.16 9.49 -8.68
N ALA A 208 -1.72 8.29 -8.50
CA ALA A 208 -2.44 7.94 -7.29
C ALA A 208 -1.57 8.05 -6.03
N GLY A 209 -0.32 7.57 -6.09
CA GLY A 209 0.63 7.69 -4.99
C GLY A 209 0.94 9.14 -4.60
N LEU A 210 1.15 10.02 -5.59
CA LEU A 210 1.39 11.45 -5.33
C LEU A 210 0.14 12.16 -4.77
N LEU A 211 -1.06 11.84 -5.29
CA LEU A 211 -2.32 12.39 -4.77
C LEU A 211 -2.57 11.91 -3.33
N TYR A 212 -2.32 10.64 -3.04
CA TYR A 212 -2.43 10.06 -1.71
C TYR A 212 -1.47 10.75 -0.72
N GLY A 213 -0.20 10.92 -1.09
CA GLY A 213 0.80 11.62 -0.26
C GLY A 213 0.45 13.07 0.05
N ARG A 214 -0.44 13.69 -0.74
CA ARG A 214 -0.97 15.04 -0.53
C ARG A 214 -2.33 15.07 0.15
N SER A 215 -2.75 13.96 0.75
CA SER A 215 -4.05 13.81 1.41
C SER A 215 -5.26 13.98 0.48
N GLN A 216 -5.07 13.89 -0.84
CA GLN A 216 -6.14 13.93 -1.84
C GLN A 216 -6.70 12.52 -2.08
N LEU A 217 -7.24 11.91 -1.02
CA LEU A 217 -7.63 10.50 -1.00
C LEU A 217 -8.67 10.15 -2.06
N ARG A 218 -9.70 10.99 -2.21
CA ARG A 218 -10.78 10.79 -3.20
C ARG A 218 -10.27 10.84 -4.63
N ASP A 219 -9.36 11.79 -4.93
CA ASP A 219 -8.78 11.92 -6.27
C ASP A 219 -7.91 10.71 -6.59
N ALA A 220 -7.10 10.25 -5.62
CA ALA A 220 -6.26 9.07 -5.77
C ALA A 220 -7.10 7.80 -6.01
N GLU A 221 -8.18 7.61 -5.25
CA GLU A 221 -9.12 6.51 -5.44
C GLU A 221 -9.75 6.55 -6.83
N ASN A 222 -10.24 7.72 -7.27
CA ASN A 222 -10.86 7.90 -8.57
C ASN A 222 -9.90 7.57 -9.72
N VAL A 223 -8.64 8.00 -9.62
CA VAL A 223 -7.59 7.69 -10.61
C VAL A 223 -7.38 6.18 -10.69
N LEU A 224 -7.24 5.49 -9.55
CA LEU A 224 -7.03 4.03 -9.54
C LEU A 224 -8.24 3.28 -10.06
N ARG A 225 -9.47 3.66 -9.67
CA ARG A 225 -10.68 3.01 -10.17
C ARG A 225 -10.78 3.11 -11.69
N LYS A 226 -10.53 4.29 -12.26
CA LYS A 226 -10.51 4.47 -13.73
C LYS A 226 -9.42 3.63 -14.40
N GLY A 227 -8.22 3.59 -13.83
CA GLY A 227 -7.14 2.76 -14.34
C GLY A 227 -7.43 1.26 -14.26
N ILE A 228 -8.07 0.80 -13.18
CA ILE A 228 -8.53 -0.59 -13.05
C ILE A 228 -9.64 -0.90 -14.06
N SER A 229 -10.55 0.04 -14.33
CA SER A 229 -11.55 -0.13 -15.40
C SER A 229 -10.92 -0.23 -16.79
N ALA A 230 -9.87 0.54 -17.06
CA ALA A 230 -9.11 0.47 -18.31
C ALA A 230 -8.23 -0.78 -18.41
N ASN A 231 -7.71 -1.28 -17.28
CA ASN A 231 -6.91 -2.50 -17.19
C ASN A 231 -7.41 -3.41 -16.06
N PRO A 232 -8.46 -4.22 -16.30
CA PRO A 232 -9.05 -5.09 -15.29
C PRO A 232 -8.12 -6.18 -14.75
N ASN A 233 -7.03 -6.49 -15.47
CA ASN A 233 -6.12 -7.58 -15.13
C ASN A 233 -4.83 -7.10 -14.46
N SER A 234 -4.69 -5.80 -14.16
CA SER A 234 -3.54 -5.27 -13.42
C SER A 234 -3.67 -5.55 -11.92
N ALA A 235 -2.89 -6.50 -11.40
CA ALA A 235 -2.73 -6.70 -9.97
C ALA A 235 -2.10 -5.46 -9.32
N THR A 236 -1.18 -4.79 -10.01
CA THR A 236 -0.47 -3.60 -9.51
C THR A 236 -1.44 -2.50 -9.08
N LEU A 237 -2.40 -2.13 -9.95
CA LEU A 237 -3.36 -1.08 -9.63
C LEU A 237 -4.32 -1.50 -8.51
N LYS A 238 -4.78 -2.76 -8.52
CA LYS A 238 -5.65 -3.31 -7.46
C LYS A 238 -4.93 -3.35 -6.11
N LEU A 239 -3.67 -3.77 -6.08
CA LEU A 239 -2.83 -3.78 -4.89
C LEU A 239 -2.62 -2.38 -4.32
N THR A 240 -2.36 -1.39 -5.17
CA THR A 240 -2.22 0.00 -4.72
C THR A 240 -3.52 0.51 -4.11
N LEU A 241 -4.65 0.27 -4.77
CA LEU A 241 -5.96 0.68 -4.24
C LEU A 241 -6.29 -0.03 -2.92
N ALA A 242 -6.07 -1.34 -2.84
CA ALA A 242 -6.28 -2.10 -1.62
C ALA A 242 -5.38 -1.62 -0.46
N ARG A 243 -4.12 -1.26 -0.75
CA ARG A 243 -3.20 -0.70 0.26
C ARG A 243 -3.66 0.66 0.75
N MET A 244 -4.17 1.52 -0.13
CA MET A 244 -4.75 2.80 0.27
C MET A 244 -5.96 2.62 1.18
N TYR A 245 -6.83 1.64 0.89
CA TYR A 245 -7.95 1.31 1.77
C TYR A 245 -7.49 0.76 3.11
N GLN A 246 -6.51 -0.16 3.13
CA GLN A 246 -5.96 -0.68 4.38
C GLN A 246 -5.36 0.43 5.25
N GLN A 247 -4.61 1.36 4.64
CA GLN A 247 -3.99 2.48 5.36
C GLN A 247 -5.02 3.51 5.86
N SER A 248 -6.20 3.59 5.25
CA SER A 248 -7.32 4.42 5.72
C SER A 248 -8.25 3.68 6.70
N GLY A 249 -7.96 2.42 7.05
CA GLY A 249 -8.75 1.62 7.97
C GLY A 249 -9.95 0.90 7.34
N SER A 250 -10.15 1.00 6.02
CA SER A 250 -11.27 0.42 5.28
C SER A 250 -10.92 -1.00 4.78
N GLU A 251 -10.72 -1.94 5.70
CA GLU A 251 -10.20 -3.28 5.36
C GLU A 251 -11.17 -4.11 4.50
N GLU A 252 -12.48 -3.95 4.69
CA GLU A 252 -13.49 -4.60 3.86
C GLU A 252 -13.44 -4.10 2.42
N SER A 253 -13.24 -2.79 2.22
CA SER A 253 -13.05 -2.20 0.89
C SER A 253 -11.76 -2.69 0.26
N ALA A 254 -10.68 -2.80 1.04
CA ALA A 254 -9.42 -3.36 0.57
C ALA A 254 -9.60 -4.80 0.07
N LEU A 255 -10.28 -5.65 0.84
CA LEU A 255 -10.54 -7.03 0.45
C LEU A 255 -11.47 -7.11 -0.76
N ASN A 256 -12.49 -6.26 -0.85
CA ASN A 256 -13.41 -6.25 -1.99
C ASN A 256 -12.68 -5.98 -3.32
N VAL A 257 -11.72 -5.04 -3.33
CA VAL A 257 -10.87 -4.79 -4.52
C VAL A 257 -10.06 -6.02 -4.92
N LEU A 258 -9.64 -6.83 -3.95
CA LEU A 258 -8.84 -8.04 -4.17
C LEU A 258 -9.70 -9.30 -4.44
N SER A 259 -11.03 -9.22 -4.34
CA SER A 259 -11.92 -10.37 -4.55
C SER A 259 -12.00 -10.84 -6.00
N SER A 260 -11.47 -10.06 -6.94
CA SER A 260 -11.43 -10.41 -8.37
C SER A 260 -10.56 -11.65 -8.65
N SER A 261 -10.74 -12.26 -9.83
CA SER A 261 -10.02 -13.47 -10.24
C SER A 261 -8.49 -13.29 -10.23
N VAL A 262 -7.78 -14.41 -10.07
CA VAL A 262 -6.31 -14.48 -10.02
C VAL A 262 -5.69 -14.49 -11.43
N ASN A 263 -6.50 -14.36 -12.49
CA ASN A 263 -6.03 -14.28 -13.89
C ASN A 263 -5.43 -12.90 -14.21
N LEU A 264 -4.41 -12.51 -13.44
CA LEU A 264 -3.74 -11.23 -13.53
C LEU A 264 -2.52 -11.39 -14.44
N LEU A 265 -2.28 -10.41 -15.31
CA LEU A 265 -1.27 -10.52 -16.36
C LEU A 265 0.09 -9.96 -15.94
N ASP A 266 0.19 -9.37 -14.76
CA ASP A 266 1.43 -8.85 -14.18
C ASP A 266 2.02 -9.82 -13.14
N GLY A 267 3.36 -9.79 -12.99
CA GLY A 267 4.13 -10.68 -12.10
C GLY A 267 3.88 -10.48 -10.59
N GLU A 268 2.82 -9.76 -10.23
CA GLU A 268 2.45 -9.39 -8.86
C GLU A 268 1.36 -10.31 -8.26
N GLN A 269 1.02 -11.42 -8.94
CA GLN A 269 -0.02 -12.36 -8.50
C GLN A 269 0.21 -12.89 -7.07
N VAL A 270 1.44 -13.29 -6.72
CA VAL A 270 1.78 -13.75 -5.36
C VAL A 270 1.53 -12.65 -4.32
N ARG A 271 1.91 -11.41 -4.62
CA ARG A 271 1.67 -10.26 -3.74
C ARG A 271 0.18 -9.95 -3.60
N PHE A 272 -0.57 -10.04 -4.71
CA PHE A 272 -2.01 -9.87 -4.73
C PHE A 272 -2.72 -10.90 -3.85
N VAL A 273 -2.43 -12.19 -4.05
CA VAL A 273 -3.09 -13.27 -3.32
C VAL A 273 -2.66 -13.29 -1.84
N SER A 274 -1.39 -12.99 -1.53
CA SER A 274 -0.94 -12.90 -0.13
C SER A 274 -1.61 -11.76 0.64
N MET A 275 -1.80 -10.59 0.02
CA MET A 275 -2.55 -9.50 0.63
C MET A 275 -4.03 -9.86 0.83
N ARG A 276 -4.66 -10.52 -0.17
CA ARG A 276 -6.03 -11.03 -0.05
C ARG A 276 -6.16 -12.02 1.10
N ALA A 277 -5.23 -12.98 1.20
CA ALA A 277 -5.21 -13.99 2.25
C ALA A 277 -5.12 -13.35 3.64
N ALA A 278 -4.20 -12.39 3.82
CA ALA A 278 -4.00 -11.69 5.10
C ALA A 278 -5.23 -10.88 5.52
N LEU A 279 -5.83 -10.12 4.59
CA LEU A 279 -7.05 -9.35 4.85
C LEU A 279 -8.25 -10.26 5.14
N ALA A 280 -8.45 -11.31 4.34
CA ALA A 280 -9.52 -12.28 4.55
C ALA A 280 -9.39 -12.97 5.92
N GLN A 281 -8.17 -13.35 6.31
CA GLN A 281 -7.89 -13.95 7.61
C GLN A 281 -8.19 -12.99 8.77
N LYS A 282 -7.80 -11.72 8.64
CA LYS A 282 -8.05 -10.68 9.64
C LYS A 282 -9.54 -10.39 9.81
N LEU A 283 -10.28 -10.35 8.72
CA LEU A 283 -11.73 -10.12 8.68
C LEU A 283 -12.55 -11.39 9.02
N GLY A 284 -11.90 -12.51 9.31
CA GLY A 284 -12.58 -13.78 9.64
C GLY A 284 -13.25 -14.46 8.45
N LYS A 285 -12.98 -14.03 7.21
CA LYS A 285 -13.42 -14.69 5.97
C LYS A 285 -12.57 -15.94 5.70
N ASN A 286 -12.69 -16.93 6.59
CA ASN A 286 -11.76 -18.06 6.67
C ASN A 286 -11.74 -18.92 5.41
N LEU A 287 -12.87 -19.05 4.68
CA LEU A 287 -12.92 -19.78 3.42
C LEU A 287 -12.09 -19.09 2.31
N GLU A 288 -12.23 -17.77 2.18
CA GLU A 288 -11.47 -16.98 1.20
C GLU A 288 -9.97 -16.96 1.54
N ALA A 289 -9.65 -16.85 2.83
CA ALA A 289 -8.28 -16.97 3.34
C ALA A 289 -7.69 -18.35 3.01
N LYS A 290 -8.42 -19.42 3.28
CA LYS A 290 -8.03 -20.81 3.00
C LYS A 290 -7.73 -21.00 1.50
N GLN A 291 -8.64 -20.59 0.62
CA GLN A 291 -8.44 -20.69 -0.83
C GLN A 291 -7.20 -19.91 -1.29
N SER A 292 -6.99 -18.71 -0.74
CA SER A 292 -5.84 -17.87 -1.08
C SER A 292 -4.52 -18.49 -0.61
N TYR A 293 -4.47 -19.01 0.62
CA TYR A 293 -3.28 -19.71 1.12
C TYR A 293 -3.01 -21.02 0.38
N GLN A 294 -4.06 -21.76 -0.01
CA GLN A 294 -3.90 -22.97 -0.80
C GLN A 294 -3.20 -22.66 -2.13
N TRP A 295 -3.68 -21.65 -2.85
CA TRP A 295 -3.02 -21.20 -4.08
C TRP A 295 -1.57 -20.76 -3.84
N LEU A 296 -1.29 -20.02 -2.76
CA LEU A 296 0.08 -19.60 -2.42
C LEU A 296 1.01 -20.79 -2.12
N THR A 297 0.51 -21.85 -1.48
CA THR A 297 1.30 -23.06 -1.23
C THR A 297 1.63 -23.86 -2.49
N GLU A 298 0.84 -23.69 -3.55
CA GLU A 298 1.12 -24.27 -4.86
C GLU A 298 2.19 -23.47 -5.61
N GLN A 299 2.18 -22.13 -5.49
CA GLN A 299 3.16 -21.27 -6.14
C GLN A 299 4.52 -21.27 -5.42
N GLU A 300 4.51 -21.22 -4.09
CA GLU A 300 5.71 -21.12 -3.25
C GLU A 300 5.72 -22.22 -2.17
N PRO A 301 5.90 -23.49 -2.56
CA PRO A 301 5.76 -24.63 -1.64
C PRO A 301 6.80 -24.67 -0.51
N MET A 302 7.90 -23.94 -0.66
CA MET A 302 8.98 -23.87 0.33
C MET A 302 8.78 -22.78 1.38
N ASP A 303 7.82 -21.87 1.19
CA ASP A 303 7.51 -20.82 2.15
C ASP A 303 6.53 -21.32 3.22
N GLY A 304 7.04 -21.56 4.41
CA GLY A 304 6.27 -22.05 5.55
C GLY A 304 5.18 -21.08 6.02
N ARG A 305 5.26 -19.79 5.67
CA ARG A 305 4.23 -18.79 6.03
C ARG A 305 2.90 -19.13 5.37
N TRP A 306 2.91 -19.62 4.13
CA TRP A 306 1.70 -20.00 3.41
C TRP A 306 1.08 -21.28 3.98
N TRP A 307 1.90 -22.28 4.30
CA TRP A 307 1.43 -23.50 4.96
C TRP A 307 0.85 -23.21 6.36
N LEU A 308 1.46 -22.29 7.11
CA LEU A 308 0.94 -21.86 8.40
C LEU A 308 -0.41 -21.16 8.25
N GLY A 309 -0.53 -20.21 7.31
CA GLY A 309 -1.78 -19.53 7.01
C GLY A 309 -2.89 -20.48 6.56
N LEU A 310 -2.56 -21.47 5.73
CA LEU A 310 -3.47 -22.53 5.31
C LEU A 310 -3.94 -23.37 6.51
N GLY A 311 -3.03 -23.77 7.39
CA GLY A 311 -3.37 -24.54 8.60
C GLY A 311 -4.34 -23.80 9.51
N VAL A 312 -4.06 -22.53 9.80
CA VAL A 312 -4.95 -21.69 10.64
C VAL A 312 -6.31 -21.49 9.97
N SER A 313 -6.34 -21.22 8.66
CA SER A 313 -7.60 -20.99 7.93
C SER A 313 -8.43 -22.27 7.84
N ALA A 314 -7.80 -23.41 7.56
CA ALA A 314 -8.45 -24.71 7.48
C ALA A 314 -9.06 -25.11 8.84
N GLU A 315 -8.32 -24.91 9.94
CA GLU A 315 -8.80 -25.19 11.28
C GLU A 315 -10.04 -24.36 11.63
N LYS A 316 -10.04 -23.06 11.31
CA LYS A 316 -11.20 -22.18 11.51
C LYS A 316 -12.42 -22.56 10.66
N THR A 317 -12.22 -23.29 9.56
CA THR A 317 -13.30 -23.83 8.73
C THR A 317 -13.76 -25.24 9.16
N GLY A 318 -13.19 -25.79 10.23
CA GLY A 318 -13.47 -27.15 10.72
C GLY A 318 -12.78 -28.27 9.94
N ALA A 319 -11.94 -27.94 8.95
CA ALA A 319 -11.20 -28.89 8.14
C ALA A 319 -9.94 -29.38 8.88
N ASN A 320 -10.14 -30.06 10.02
CA ASN A 320 -9.08 -30.41 10.97
C ASN A 320 -8.00 -31.32 10.37
N GLU A 321 -8.37 -32.25 9.49
CA GLU A 321 -7.37 -33.13 8.84
C GLU A 321 -6.46 -32.36 7.88
N GLU A 322 -7.03 -31.42 7.14
CA GLU A 322 -6.28 -30.56 6.24
C GLU A 322 -5.39 -29.59 7.02
N ALA A 323 -5.91 -29.03 8.11
CA ALA A 323 -5.15 -28.19 9.02
C ALA A 323 -3.93 -28.92 9.58
N ALA A 324 -4.09 -30.17 10.05
CA ALA A 324 -2.99 -30.99 10.53
C ALA A 324 -1.93 -31.23 9.43
N LYS A 325 -2.34 -31.54 8.20
CA LYS A 325 -1.40 -31.68 7.06
C LYS A 325 -0.64 -30.39 6.79
N ALA A 326 -1.34 -29.25 6.78
CA ALA A 326 -0.76 -27.94 6.52
C ALA A 326 0.23 -27.52 7.61
N TYR A 327 -0.11 -27.67 8.89
CA TYR A 327 0.83 -27.42 10.00
C TYR A 327 2.05 -28.35 9.94
N GLY A 328 1.86 -29.62 9.58
CA GLY A 328 2.96 -30.56 9.39
C GLY A 328 3.93 -30.15 8.28
N LYS A 329 3.42 -29.58 7.18
CA LYS A 329 4.25 -28.97 6.14
C LYS A 329 4.91 -27.69 6.62
N ALA A 330 4.18 -26.81 7.30
CA ALA A 330 4.71 -25.55 7.84
C ALA A 330 5.95 -25.76 8.72
N VAL A 331 5.94 -26.76 9.60
CA VAL A 331 7.08 -27.09 10.49
C VAL A 331 8.30 -27.61 9.71
N LYS A 332 8.10 -28.19 8.52
CA LYS A 332 9.16 -28.72 7.66
C LYS A 332 9.66 -27.70 6.62
N SER A 333 8.86 -26.68 6.32
CA SER A 333 9.18 -25.61 5.37
C SER A 333 10.04 -24.52 6.02
N GLY A 334 10.79 -23.78 5.20
CA GLY A 334 11.60 -22.65 5.64
C GLY A 334 10.78 -21.37 5.84
N GLY A 335 11.42 -20.30 6.32
CA GLY A 335 10.81 -18.95 6.36
C GLY A 335 9.88 -18.66 7.55
N LEU A 336 9.80 -19.57 8.54
CA LEU A 336 9.08 -19.34 9.79
C LEU A 336 10.03 -19.01 10.95
N SER A 337 9.56 -18.15 11.85
CA SER A 337 10.23 -17.93 13.15
C SER A 337 10.10 -19.17 14.04
N ASN A 338 11.01 -19.33 15.00
CA ASN A 338 10.93 -20.41 16.01
C ASN A 338 9.58 -20.41 16.75
N GLN A 339 9.03 -19.22 17.02
CA GLN A 339 7.71 -19.07 17.67
C GLN A 339 6.60 -19.62 16.78
N SER A 340 6.61 -19.29 15.49
CA SER A 340 5.63 -19.77 14.51
C SER A 340 5.72 -21.29 14.31
N VAL A 341 6.94 -21.85 14.27
CA VAL A 341 7.16 -23.30 14.20
C VAL A 341 6.62 -24.00 15.44
N ASN A 342 6.88 -23.47 16.63
CA ASN A 342 6.37 -24.02 17.88
C ASN A 342 4.84 -23.98 17.95
N PHE A 343 4.23 -22.87 17.52
CA PHE A 343 2.78 -22.76 17.40
C PHE A 343 2.21 -23.84 16.47
N ALA A 344 2.77 -23.99 15.27
CA ALA A 344 2.32 -25.00 14.30
C ALA A 344 2.46 -26.42 14.87
N ARG A 345 3.55 -26.72 15.59
CA ARG A 345 3.76 -28.02 16.23
C ARG A 345 2.75 -28.30 17.34
N GLN A 346 2.47 -27.32 18.19
CA GLN A 346 1.44 -27.45 19.24
C GLN A 346 0.07 -27.70 18.64
N ARG A 347 -0.28 -26.96 17.58
CA ARG A 347 -1.57 -27.19 16.91
C ARG A 347 -1.66 -28.53 16.20
N LEU A 348 -0.59 -28.98 15.56
CA LEU A 348 -0.53 -30.31 14.97
C LEU A 348 -0.79 -31.41 16.00
N LEU A 349 -0.12 -31.36 17.16
CA LEU A 349 -0.31 -32.34 18.23
C LEU A 349 -1.75 -32.33 18.77
N TYR A 350 -2.31 -31.14 18.99
CA TYR A 350 -3.70 -30.99 19.43
C TYR A 350 -4.69 -31.67 18.46
N LEU A 351 -4.54 -31.44 17.16
CA LEU A 351 -5.42 -32.01 16.13
C LEU A 351 -5.25 -33.53 15.99
N GLN A 352 -4.04 -34.06 16.21
CA GLN A 352 -3.78 -35.51 16.21
C GLN A 352 -4.46 -36.20 17.39
N ASN A 353 -4.36 -35.62 18.59
CA ASN A 353 -5.00 -36.17 19.79
C ASN A 353 -6.53 -36.16 19.67
N LEU A 354 -7.11 -35.11 19.08
CA LEU A 354 -8.55 -35.05 18.79
C LEU A 354 -8.99 -36.21 17.89
N LYS A 355 -8.18 -36.57 16.88
CA LYS A 355 -8.48 -37.68 15.98
C LYS A 355 -8.40 -39.03 16.70
N GLN A 356 -7.39 -39.26 17.54
CA GLN A 356 -7.23 -40.49 18.31
C GLN A 356 -8.36 -40.70 19.33
N GLY A 357 -8.75 -39.65 20.07
CA GLY A 357 -9.88 -39.73 20.98
C GLY A 357 -11.22 -40.04 20.29
N ALA A 358 -11.37 -39.67 19.02
CA ALA A 358 -12.56 -40.00 18.22
C ALA A 358 -12.54 -41.45 17.69
N THR A 359 -11.35 -42.07 17.55
CA THR A 359 -11.23 -43.48 17.11
C THR A 359 -11.34 -44.46 18.25
N ASP A 360 -10.88 -44.09 19.44
CA ASP A 360 -10.82 -45.00 20.61
C ASP A 360 -12.15 -45.07 21.38
N GLY A 361 -13.11 -44.19 21.08
CA GLY A 361 -14.44 -44.15 21.68
C GLY A 361 -15.55 -44.84 20.88
N ARG A 362 -15.20 -45.62 19.84
CA ARG A 362 -16.11 -46.48 19.06
C ARG A 362 -15.70 -47.93 19.24
#